data_AF-A0A165Q750-F1
#
_entry.id   AF-A0A165Q750-F1
#
_cell.length_a   1.000
_cell.length_b   1.000
_cell.length_c   1.000
_cell.angle_alpha   90.00
_cell.angle_beta   90.00
_cell.angle_gamma   90.00
#
_symmetry.space_group_name_H-M   'P 1'
#
loop_
_entity.id
_entity.type
_entity.pdbx_description
1 polymer ?
#
loop_
_entity_poly.entity_id
_entity_poly.type
_entity_poly.pdbx_seq_one_letter_code
_entity_poly.pdbx_strand_id
1 'polypeptide(L)'
;MGNRQARPLFLLSRTFAISILLCISTQCAPLTDPVPTFVCYQNAIAIWNFLVYITTNYVAHAAAVPIAAEVGRYTERVTRQDRGYWTQLISLLLPFGALARTVILIAEHVRCKRNDVLAALHHGALLVVVRTVGWEPSTRGEVVYVRLPPGLDGEKTDEPWPEYAIIDVDHGDSQRATHWIIDRKNRSIHGHIEVPQGYSLAVPADKSYTEHLIARDLKPTIDIKIHRASGVMQMLVSVVQIIAAMYTLYSTQGAQIQRWGYAAYGLSVLPYALMSVMNILCASIVGEYASGHVLRTPILHEAERRDGHFDGAVGAVHKVGEPILGDRSRTGYVAVRMQTVERGANPSEKELIVTSSNWQKRFALCAEESKESSCAYRFTVSALRHDGTADENEVAQHRTISPLEVMITLSLFLSAMILPHGVIFALTRFHAGGSTAAQRAWMMSWLAADQLSSLGTLVFWAIWKRVGTVIPVGVHYASVAALIVPAIGGFVTMSEMYLQDQGLGACHS
;
A
#
# COMPACT_ATOMS: atom_id res chain seq x y z
N MET A 1 -24.33 18.85 -32.89
CA MET A 1 -24.17 18.12 -34.17
C MET A 1 -22.92 17.25 -34.07
N GLY A 2 -23.01 15.95 -34.34
CA GLY A 2 -21.83 15.07 -34.49
C GLY A 2 -21.75 13.93 -33.47
N ASN A 3 -22.56 12.90 -33.69
CA ASN A 3 -22.74 11.68 -32.90
C ASN A 3 -21.57 10.69 -33.09
N ARG A 4 -20.88 10.24 -32.02
CA ARG A 4 -20.07 9.00 -32.00
C ARG A 4 -20.00 8.37 -30.60
N GLN A 5 -21.07 7.68 -30.21
CA GLN A 5 -21.02 6.62 -29.21
C GLN A 5 -21.81 5.43 -29.75
N ALA A 6 -21.11 4.33 -30.06
CA ALA A 6 -21.60 2.94 -29.99
C ALA A 6 -20.59 2.04 -30.70
N ARG A 7 -19.92 1.16 -29.94
CA ARG A 7 -19.53 -0.22 -30.31
C ARG A 7 -18.69 -0.85 -29.20
N PRO A 8 -19.34 -1.61 -28.29
CA PRO A 8 -18.75 -2.86 -27.84
C PRO A 8 -19.73 -4.06 -27.88
N LEU A 9 -20.94 -3.89 -28.44
CA LEU A 9 -21.96 -4.94 -28.41
C LEU A 9 -21.81 -6.04 -29.49
N PHE A 10 -20.97 -5.82 -30.51
CA PHE A 10 -20.88 -6.75 -31.66
C PHE A 10 -19.87 -7.90 -31.49
N LEU A 11 -19.00 -7.87 -30.47
CA LEU A 11 -18.03 -8.94 -30.21
C LEU A 11 -18.57 -10.03 -29.27
N LEU A 12 -19.45 -9.68 -28.33
CA LEU A 12 -20.10 -10.63 -27.42
C LEU A 12 -21.12 -11.54 -28.11
N SER A 13 -21.74 -11.07 -29.20
CA SER A 13 -22.72 -11.86 -29.97
C SER A 13 -22.06 -13.04 -30.73
N ARG A 14 -20.81 -12.89 -31.18
CA ARG A 14 -20.12 -13.94 -31.95
C ARG A 14 -19.52 -15.04 -31.07
N THR A 15 -19.05 -14.71 -29.86
CA THR A 15 -18.59 -15.73 -28.91
C THR A 15 -19.75 -16.56 -28.37
N PHE A 16 -20.91 -15.94 -28.14
CA PHE A 16 -22.11 -16.66 -27.69
C PHE A 16 -22.67 -17.61 -28.77
N ALA A 17 -22.63 -17.21 -30.04
CA ALA A 17 -23.07 -18.05 -31.15
C ALA A 17 -22.17 -19.28 -31.38
N ILE A 18 -20.85 -19.15 -31.16
CA ILE A 18 -19.90 -20.28 -31.28
C ILE A 18 -20.10 -21.28 -30.13
N SER A 19 -20.39 -20.81 -28.91
CA SER A 19 -20.74 -21.69 -27.79
C SER A 19 -22.06 -22.44 -28.01
N ILE A 20 -23.06 -21.79 -28.62
CA ILE A 20 -24.34 -22.44 -28.95
C ILE A 20 -24.17 -23.48 -30.08
N LEU A 21 -23.35 -23.20 -31.09
CA LEU A 21 -23.06 -24.15 -32.17
C LEU A 21 -22.28 -25.39 -31.71
N LEU A 22 -21.42 -25.27 -30.69
CA LEU A 22 -20.75 -26.43 -30.05
C LEU A 22 -21.69 -27.28 -29.19
N CYS A 23 -22.79 -26.71 -28.68
CA CYS A 23 -23.80 -27.44 -27.93
C CYS A 23 -24.81 -28.19 -28.82
N ILE A 24 -24.99 -27.79 -30.07
CA ILE A 24 -25.98 -28.43 -30.97
C ILE A 24 -25.42 -29.72 -31.58
N SER A 25 -24.10 -29.83 -31.78
CA SER A 25 -23.46 -31.04 -32.32
C SER A 25 -23.38 -32.21 -31.33
N THR A 26 -23.64 -32.00 -30.03
CA THR A 26 -23.69 -33.07 -29.03
C THR A 26 -25.07 -33.71 -28.86
N GLN A 27 -26.13 -33.16 -29.47
CA GLN A 27 -27.50 -33.68 -29.32
C GLN A 27 -27.93 -34.69 -30.41
N CYS A 28 -27.09 -34.97 -31.41
CA CYS A 28 -27.41 -35.92 -32.48
C CYS A 28 -26.88 -37.35 -32.27
N ALA A 29 -26.26 -37.64 -31.12
CA ALA A 29 -25.86 -39.00 -30.78
C ALA A 29 -27.03 -39.73 -30.10
N PRO A 30 -27.47 -40.91 -30.58
CA PRO A 30 -28.46 -41.72 -29.87
C PRO A 30 -27.87 -42.17 -28.53
N LEU A 31 -28.27 -41.51 -27.44
CA LEU A 31 -27.98 -41.92 -26.07
C LEU A 31 -28.89 -43.10 -25.72
N THR A 32 -28.43 -44.31 -25.99
CA THR A 32 -29.06 -45.55 -25.49
C THR A 32 -28.63 -45.90 -24.07
N ASP A 33 -27.72 -45.12 -23.48
CA ASP A 33 -27.31 -45.30 -22.08
C ASP A 33 -28.06 -44.32 -21.18
N PRO A 34 -28.58 -44.77 -20.01
CA PRO A 34 -29.24 -43.89 -19.05
C PRO A 34 -28.27 -42.78 -18.65
N VAL A 35 -28.72 -41.52 -18.74
CA VAL A 35 -27.92 -40.37 -18.32
C VAL A 35 -27.52 -40.60 -16.86
N PRO A 36 -26.21 -40.71 -16.55
CA PRO A 36 -25.78 -40.96 -15.19
C PRO A 36 -26.28 -39.83 -14.29
N THR A 37 -27.12 -40.18 -13.32
CA THR A 37 -27.56 -39.22 -12.31
C THR A 37 -26.40 -38.97 -11.37
N PHE A 38 -25.93 -37.73 -11.29
CA PHE A 38 -24.92 -37.29 -10.32
C PHE A 38 -25.55 -36.76 -9.02
N VAL A 39 -26.87 -36.67 -8.97
CA VAL A 39 -27.62 -36.18 -7.81
C VAL A 39 -27.98 -37.37 -6.92
N CYS A 40 -27.11 -37.67 -5.96
CA CYS A 40 -27.39 -38.63 -4.89
C CYS A 40 -26.75 -38.18 -3.57
N TYR A 41 -27.22 -38.78 -2.48
CA TYR A 41 -26.78 -38.44 -1.11
C TYR A 41 -25.27 -38.53 -0.93
N GLN A 42 -24.63 -39.56 -1.50
CA GLN A 42 -23.17 -39.73 -1.44
C GLN A 42 -22.42 -38.56 -2.11
N ASN A 43 -22.82 -38.16 -3.31
CA ASN A 43 -22.21 -37.02 -4.00
C ASN A 43 -22.47 -35.70 -3.27
N ALA A 44 -23.64 -35.53 -2.68
CA ALA A 44 -23.95 -34.35 -1.85
C ALA A 44 -23.02 -34.26 -0.62
N ILE A 45 -22.76 -35.39 0.06
CA ILE A 45 -21.79 -35.44 1.17
C ILE A 45 -20.38 -35.13 0.67
N ALA A 46 -19.96 -35.72 -0.46
CA ALA A 46 -18.62 -35.48 -1.02
C ALA A 46 -18.40 -33.99 -1.34
N ILE A 47 -19.39 -33.33 -1.95
CA ILE A 47 -19.36 -31.89 -2.24
C ILE A 47 -19.36 -31.08 -0.94
N TRP A 48 -20.19 -31.43 0.03
CA TRP A 48 -20.22 -30.73 1.32
C TRP A 48 -18.87 -30.81 2.04
N ASN A 49 -18.29 -32.01 2.15
CA ASN A 49 -16.97 -32.23 2.75
C ASN A 49 -15.89 -31.45 2.00
N PHE A 50 -15.96 -31.40 0.67
CA PHE A 50 -15.06 -30.60 -0.14
C PHE A 50 -15.20 -29.09 0.14
N LEU A 51 -16.42 -28.56 0.24
CA LEU A 51 -16.65 -27.16 0.58
C LEU A 51 -16.12 -26.83 1.98
N VAL A 52 -16.34 -27.69 2.97
CA VAL A 52 -15.77 -27.56 4.32
C VAL A 52 -14.25 -27.60 4.26
N TYR A 53 -13.68 -28.51 3.49
CA TYR A 53 -12.24 -28.64 3.31
C TYR A 53 -11.62 -27.38 2.72
N ILE A 54 -12.16 -26.85 1.61
CA ILE A 54 -11.70 -25.61 0.98
C ILE A 54 -11.85 -24.43 1.92
N THR A 55 -13.00 -24.32 2.59
CA THR A 55 -13.29 -23.16 3.44
C THR A 55 -12.37 -23.11 4.65
N THR A 56 -12.19 -24.23 5.33
CA THR A 56 -11.42 -24.32 6.58
C THR A 56 -9.91 -24.39 6.38
N ASN A 57 -9.43 -24.81 5.19
CA ASN A 57 -8.00 -24.88 4.89
C ASN A 57 -7.48 -23.76 3.98
N TYR A 58 -8.32 -23.10 3.19
CA TYR A 58 -7.87 -22.13 2.17
C TYR A 58 -8.62 -20.80 2.24
N VAL A 59 -9.91 -20.76 2.53
CA VAL A 59 -10.62 -19.46 2.55
C VAL A 59 -10.43 -18.73 3.88
N ALA A 60 -10.43 -19.45 5.00
CA ALA A 60 -10.39 -18.84 6.32
C ALA A 60 -9.10 -18.04 6.58
N HIS A 61 -7.92 -18.51 6.15
CA HIS A 61 -6.70 -17.69 6.32
C HIS A 61 -6.76 -16.36 5.55
N ALA A 62 -7.40 -16.30 4.38
CA ALA A 62 -7.48 -15.10 3.54
C ALA A 62 -8.31 -14.00 4.22
N ALA A 63 -9.33 -14.40 4.98
CA ALA A 63 -10.12 -13.51 5.84
C ALA A 63 -9.33 -13.01 7.06
N ALA A 64 -8.31 -13.75 7.51
CA ALA A 64 -7.47 -13.38 8.64
C ALA A 64 -6.23 -12.55 8.26
N VAL A 65 -6.00 -12.30 6.97
CA VAL A 65 -4.86 -11.49 6.51
C VAL A 65 -5.02 -10.05 6.99
N PRO A 66 -4.00 -9.43 7.61
CA PRO A 66 -4.06 -8.04 8.02
C PRO A 66 -4.12 -7.11 6.79
N ILE A 67 -5.17 -6.30 6.72
CA ILE A 67 -5.42 -5.36 5.61
C ILE A 67 -5.02 -3.92 6.02
N ALA A 68 -5.06 -3.62 7.32
CA ALA A 68 -4.93 -2.27 7.88
C ALA A 68 -3.48 -1.78 8.10
N ALA A 69 -2.49 -2.44 7.50
CA ALA A 69 -1.09 -2.06 7.60
C ALA A 69 -0.39 -2.27 6.25
N GLU A 70 0.40 -1.30 5.80
CA GLU A 70 1.03 -1.33 4.49
C GLU A 70 2.55 -1.40 4.52
N VAL A 71 3.07 -2.20 3.59
CA VAL A 71 4.50 -2.34 3.32
C VAL A 71 4.80 -1.62 2.02
N GLY A 72 5.74 -0.66 2.06
CA GLY A 72 6.22 0.05 0.88
C GLY A 72 5.76 1.51 0.75
N ARG A 73 5.97 2.05 -0.46
CA ARG A 73 5.74 3.46 -0.83
C ARG A 73 4.27 3.84 -0.95
N TYR A 74 3.42 2.86 -1.30
CA TYR A 74 1.98 3.06 -1.37
C TYR A 74 1.38 2.89 0.03
N THR A 75 1.28 4.00 0.74
CA THR A 75 0.73 4.17 2.11
C THR A 75 -0.75 4.59 2.09
N GLU A 76 -1.40 4.38 0.95
CA GLU A 76 -2.73 4.90 0.68
C GLU A 76 -3.85 3.99 1.23
N ARG A 77 -3.67 2.68 1.39
CA ARG A 77 -4.82 1.77 1.59
C ARG A 77 -5.40 1.81 2.99
N VAL A 78 -4.62 2.12 4.03
CA VAL A 78 -5.12 2.09 5.42
C VAL A 78 -6.25 3.08 5.62
N THR A 79 -6.11 4.27 5.05
CA THR A 79 -7.09 5.35 5.20
C THR A 79 -8.25 5.22 4.22
N ARG A 80 -8.18 4.33 3.23
CA ARG A 80 -9.14 4.25 2.14
C ARG A 80 -10.43 3.52 2.55
N GLN A 81 -11.60 4.09 2.24
CA GLN A 81 -12.89 3.47 2.56
C GLN A 81 -13.30 2.39 1.54
N ASP A 82 -12.97 2.57 0.25
CA ASP A 82 -13.16 1.56 -0.79
C ASP A 82 -12.06 0.49 -0.71
N ARG A 83 -12.15 -0.37 0.30
CA ARG A 83 -11.26 -1.51 0.46
C ARG A 83 -11.59 -2.55 -0.61
N GLY A 84 -10.73 -2.67 -1.62
CA GLY A 84 -10.80 -3.76 -2.59
C GLY A 84 -10.41 -5.11 -1.97
N TYR A 85 -11.02 -6.19 -2.46
CA TYR A 85 -10.73 -7.57 -2.01
C TYR A 85 -9.46 -8.19 -2.63
N TRP A 86 -8.67 -7.39 -3.34
CA TRP A 86 -7.55 -7.86 -4.15
C TRP A 86 -6.44 -8.51 -3.33
N THR A 87 -6.15 -7.98 -2.14
CA THR A 87 -5.13 -8.55 -1.24
C THR A 87 -5.54 -9.90 -0.69
N GLN A 88 -6.81 -10.08 -0.31
CA GLN A 88 -7.34 -11.36 0.15
C GLN A 88 -7.31 -12.39 -0.98
N LEU A 89 -7.71 -12.00 -2.19
CA LEU A 89 -7.68 -12.87 -3.37
C LEU A 89 -6.26 -13.33 -3.72
N ILE A 90 -5.28 -12.42 -3.73
CA ILE A 90 -3.88 -12.80 -3.93
C ILE A 90 -3.43 -13.72 -2.81
N SER A 91 -3.77 -13.42 -1.56
CA SER A 91 -3.34 -14.26 -0.43
C SER A 91 -3.89 -15.67 -0.49
N LEU A 92 -5.13 -15.84 -0.99
CA LEU A 92 -5.74 -17.15 -1.18
C LEU A 92 -4.95 -18.01 -2.17
N LEU A 93 -4.40 -17.41 -3.23
CA LEU A 93 -3.69 -18.13 -4.29
C LEU A 93 -2.18 -18.23 -4.02
N LEU A 94 -1.62 -17.23 -3.34
CA LEU A 94 -0.20 -17.04 -3.08
C LEU A 94 0.03 -16.67 -1.59
N PRO A 95 -0.18 -17.60 -0.65
CA PRO A 95 -0.07 -17.33 0.78
C PRO A 95 1.35 -16.96 1.24
N PHE A 96 2.43 -17.47 0.63
CA PHE A 96 3.80 -17.04 0.96
C PHE A 96 4.10 -15.60 0.53
N GLY A 97 3.46 -15.08 -0.52
CA GLY A 97 3.51 -13.66 -0.87
C GLY A 97 2.95 -12.79 0.27
N ALA A 98 1.79 -13.20 0.80
CA ALA A 98 1.19 -12.56 1.98
C ALA A 98 2.05 -12.75 3.25
N LEU A 99 2.74 -13.89 3.38
CA LEU A 99 3.65 -14.18 4.49
C LEU A 99 4.83 -13.22 4.49
N ALA A 100 5.51 -13.02 3.35
CA ALA A 100 6.61 -12.06 3.23
C ALA A 100 6.15 -10.65 3.63
N ARG A 101 5.00 -10.21 3.15
CA ARG A 101 4.39 -8.93 3.58
C ARG A 101 4.23 -8.87 5.10
N THR A 102 3.72 -9.94 5.70
CA THR A 102 3.48 -10.01 7.16
C THR A 102 4.78 -9.98 7.97
N VAL A 103 5.81 -10.67 7.50
CA VAL A 103 7.16 -10.64 8.09
C VAL A 103 7.73 -9.21 8.07
N ILE A 104 7.59 -8.51 6.94
CA ILE A 104 8.06 -7.12 6.81
C ILE A 104 7.30 -6.20 7.78
N LEU A 105 5.97 -6.33 7.88
CA LEU A 105 5.15 -5.54 8.83
C LEU A 105 5.64 -5.71 10.27
N ILE A 106 5.93 -6.94 10.68
CA ILE A 106 6.45 -7.23 12.02
C ILE A 106 7.84 -6.61 12.20
N ALA A 107 8.73 -6.76 11.21
CA ALA A 107 10.08 -6.21 11.27
C ALA A 107 10.09 -4.67 11.34
N GLU A 108 9.26 -4.00 10.53
CA GLU A 108 9.07 -2.54 10.57
C GLU A 108 8.45 -2.08 11.90
N HIS A 109 7.50 -2.84 12.47
CA HIS A 109 6.94 -2.53 13.77
C HIS A 109 7.98 -2.63 14.90
N VAL A 110 8.79 -3.69 14.91
CA VAL A 110 9.86 -3.88 15.90
C VAL A 110 10.91 -2.75 15.82
N ARG A 111 11.23 -2.27 14.61
CA ARG A 111 12.11 -1.12 14.39
C ARG A 111 11.64 0.14 15.10
N CYS A 112 10.32 0.34 15.26
CA CYS A 112 9.76 1.55 15.85
C CYS A 112 9.98 1.69 17.37
N LYS A 113 10.61 0.70 18.04
CA LYS A 113 11.02 0.76 19.47
C LYS A 113 9.93 1.30 20.43
N ARG A 114 8.67 0.92 20.23
CA ARG A 114 7.48 1.37 21.00
C ARG A 114 7.07 2.84 20.82
N ASN A 115 7.57 3.51 19.80
CA ASN A 115 7.06 4.82 19.37
C ASN A 115 5.86 4.61 18.45
N ASP A 116 4.66 4.88 18.95
CA ASP A 116 3.42 4.63 18.22
C ASP A 116 3.21 5.60 17.05
N VAL A 117 3.78 6.81 17.11
CA VAL A 117 3.75 7.77 16.00
C VAL A 117 4.58 7.25 14.82
N LEU A 118 5.79 6.76 15.10
CA LEU A 118 6.61 6.10 14.08
C LEU A 118 5.95 4.82 13.57
N ALA A 119 5.34 4.02 14.44
CA ALA A 119 4.59 2.86 14.01
C ALA A 119 3.42 3.24 13.08
N ALA A 120 2.65 4.28 13.40
CA ALA A 120 1.58 4.76 12.53
C ALA A 120 2.10 5.25 11.18
N LEU A 121 3.23 5.95 11.14
CA LEU A 121 3.90 6.33 9.89
C LEU A 121 4.30 5.09 9.07
N HIS A 122 4.97 4.13 9.70
CA HIS A 122 5.43 2.91 9.03
C HIS A 122 4.28 2.04 8.54
N HIS A 123 3.12 2.07 9.20
CA HIS A 123 1.96 1.29 8.78
C HIS A 123 1.03 2.04 7.82
N GLY A 124 1.34 3.29 7.45
CA GLY A 124 0.52 4.08 6.52
C GLY A 124 -0.72 4.72 7.16
N ALA A 125 -0.78 4.77 8.49
CA ALA A 125 -1.87 5.36 9.26
C ALA A 125 -1.62 6.84 9.62
N LEU A 126 -0.55 7.47 9.11
CA LEU A 126 -0.23 8.87 9.40
C LEU A 126 -0.39 9.75 8.14
N LEU A 127 -1.01 10.90 8.32
CA LEU A 127 -1.25 11.93 7.30
C LEU A 127 -0.55 13.23 7.70
N VAL A 128 -0.21 14.04 6.71
CA VAL A 128 0.40 15.36 6.89
C VAL A 128 -0.39 16.42 6.13
N VAL A 129 -0.30 17.68 6.58
CA VAL A 129 -0.82 18.84 5.85
C VAL A 129 0.31 19.42 5.01
N VAL A 130 0.02 19.71 3.74
CA VAL A 130 0.98 20.29 2.80
C VAL A 130 0.39 21.52 2.11
N ARG A 131 1.27 22.45 1.70
CA ARG A 131 0.90 23.53 0.79
C ARG A 131 0.63 22.96 -0.61
N THR A 132 -0.33 23.55 -1.31
CA THR A 132 -0.71 23.19 -2.68
C THR A 132 -0.46 24.36 -3.62
N VAL A 133 -0.54 24.13 -4.94
CA VAL A 133 -0.29 25.16 -5.96
C VAL A 133 -1.12 26.44 -5.77
N GLY A 134 -2.29 26.34 -5.13
CA GLY A 134 -3.14 27.51 -4.80
C GLY A 134 -2.77 28.23 -3.49
N TRP A 135 -1.59 27.97 -2.90
CA TRP A 135 -1.16 28.63 -1.67
C TRP A 135 -0.73 30.07 -1.93
N GLU A 136 -1.24 30.98 -1.13
CA GLU A 136 -0.88 32.41 -1.16
C GLU A 136 -0.59 32.91 0.26
N PRO A 137 0.27 33.92 0.46
CA PRO A 137 0.48 34.53 1.76
C PRO A 137 -0.74 35.35 2.20
N SER A 138 -0.91 35.48 3.51
CA SER A 138 -2.03 36.20 4.12
C SER A 138 -2.03 37.69 3.82
N THR A 139 -3.21 38.30 3.91
CA THR A 139 -3.40 39.75 3.73
C THR A 139 -2.82 40.60 4.86
N ARG A 140 -2.53 39.99 6.02
CA ARG A 140 -1.91 40.68 7.18
C ARG A 140 -0.39 40.70 7.12
N GLY A 141 0.19 39.94 6.18
CA GLY A 141 1.63 39.75 6.04
C GLY A 141 2.18 38.78 7.07
N GLU A 142 2.98 37.82 6.61
CA GLU A 142 3.60 36.82 7.48
C GLU A 142 5.02 36.51 7.02
N VAL A 143 5.84 36.04 7.95
CA VAL A 143 7.22 35.64 7.64
C VAL A 143 7.21 34.19 7.16
N VAL A 144 7.69 33.98 5.94
CA VAL A 144 7.76 32.69 5.26
C VAL A 144 9.18 32.49 4.76
N TYR A 145 9.67 31.26 4.85
CA TYR A 145 10.92 30.88 4.20
C TYR A 145 10.68 30.62 2.72
N VAL A 146 11.43 31.31 1.88
CA VAL A 146 11.26 31.29 0.42
C VAL A 146 12.64 31.17 -0.23
N ARG A 147 12.76 30.35 -1.27
CA ARG A 147 13.91 30.42 -2.17
C ARG A 147 13.70 31.59 -3.12
N LEU A 148 14.53 32.61 -2.97
CA LEU A 148 14.45 33.83 -3.74
C LEU A 148 14.97 33.62 -5.17
N PRO A 149 14.40 34.33 -6.17
CA PRO A 149 14.95 34.34 -7.51
C PRO A 149 16.41 34.86 -7.53
N PRO A 150 17.23 34.44 -8.51
CA PRO A 150 18.57 34.98 -8.69
C PRO A 150 18.52 36.51 -8.86
N GLY A 151 19.54 37.22 -8.36
CA GLY A 151 19.58 38.68 -8.37
C GLY A 151 18.89 39.41 -7.20
N LEU A 152 18.00 38.76 -6.44
CA LEU A 152 17.29 39.42 -5.33
C LEU A 152 18.05 39.55 -4.01
N ASP A 153 19.13 38.79 -3.87
CA ASP A 153 19.79 38.52 -2.59
C ASP A 153 21.17 39.19 -2.47
N GLY A 154 21.34 40.35 -3.12
CA GLY A 154 22.56 41.16 -3.03
C GLY A 154 23.49 41.08 -4.25
N GLU A 155 23.11 40.35 -5.30
CA GLU A 155 23.78 40.45 -6.60
C GLU A 155 23.34 41.74 -7.31
N LYS A 156 24.29 42.59 -7.67
CA LYS A 156 24.02 43.75 -8.53
C LYS A 156 23.55 43.23 -9.89
N THR A 157 22.25 43.35 -10.13
CA THR A 157 21.64 43.09 -11.43
C THR A 157 21.34 44.44 -12.08
N ASP A 158 21.93 44.67 -13.25
CA ASP A 158 21.68 45.87 -14.07
C ASP A 158 20.35 45.78 -14.84
N GLU A 159 19.68 44.63 -14.78
CA GLU A 159 18.39 44.41 -15.43
C GLU A 159 17.21 44.98 -14.62
N PRO A 160 16.23 45.63 -15.29
CA PRO A 160 15.00 46.07 -14.65
C PRO A 160 14.19 44.86 -14.16
N TRP A 161 13.61 45.00 -12.99
CA TRP A 161 12.92 43.93 -12.30
C TRP A 161 11.60 43.64 -12.99
N PRO A 162 11.26 42.38 -13.29
CA PRO A 162 9.96 42.05 -13.83
C PRO A 162 8.83 42.51 -12.91
N GLU A 163 7.76 43.01 -13.51
CA GLU A 163 6.56 43.50 -12.81
C GLU A 163 5.76 42.36 -12.18
N TYR A 164 5.92 41.13 -12.68
CA TYR A 164 5.12 39.96 -12.32
C TYR A 164 5.89 39.00 -11.39
N ALA A 165 5.14 38.34 -10.50
CA ALA A 165 5.65 37.28 -9.64
C ALA A 165 4.71 36.07 -9.63
N ILE A 166 5.30 34.89 -9.46
CA ILE A 166 4.61 33.62 -9.25
C ILE A 166 5.11 33.03 -7.94
N ILE A 167 4.18 32.50 -7.15
CA ILE A 167 4.50 31.66 -6.02
C ILE A 167 4.50 30.22 -6.52
N ASP A 168 5.66 29.60 -6.44
CA ASP A 168 5.83 28.20 -6.80
C ASP A 168 5.93 27.37 -5.53
N VAL A 169 5.18 26.29 -5.44
CA VAL A 169 5.31 25.37 -4.32
C VAL A 169 6.33 24.32 -4.69
N ASP A 170 7.50 24.37 -4.05
CA ASP A 170 8.53 23.36 -4.17
C ASP A 170 7.97 22.03 -3.67
N HIS A 171 7.74 21.17 -4.64
CA HIS A 171 7.28 19.83 -4.40
C HIS A 171 8.46 18.82 -4.32
N GLY A 172 9.70 19.30 -4.30
CA GLY A 172 10.90 18.53 -4.61
C GLY A 172 10.92 18.11 -6.07
N ASP A 173 12.00 17.45 -6.51
CA ASP A 173 12.18 16.95 -7.90
C ASP A 173 11.11 15.93 -8.36
N SER A 174 10.11 15.62 -7.52
CA SER A 174 8.73 15.37 -7.97
C SER A 174 7.81 15.33 -6.74
N GLN A 175 6.64 15.98 -6.81
CA GLN A 175 5.53 15.80 -5.82
C GLN A 175 5.39 14.34 -5.39
N ARG A 176 5.40 13.43 -6.38
CA ARG A 176 5.22 12.00 -6.21
C ARG A 176 6.34 11.31 -5.44
N ALA A 177 7.48 11.97 -5.24
CA ALA A 177 8.61 11.41 -4.52
C ALA A 177 8.41 11.44 -3.00
N THR A 178 7.86 12.53 -2.46
CA THR A 178 7.79 12.79 -1.01
C THR A 178 6.40 12.53 -0.41
N HIS A 179 5.31 12.96 -1.08
CA HIS A 179 3.95 12.85 -0.56
C HIS A 179 2.91 12.80 -1.69
N TRP A 180 1.72 12.25 -1.40
CA TRP A 180 0.60 12.27 -2.35
C TRP A 180 -0.59 12.99 -1.75
N ILE A 181 -1.06 14.01 -2.46
CA ILE A 181 -2.28 14.73 -2.14
C ILE A 181 -3.47 13.78 -2.23
N ILE A 182 -4.34 13.79 -1.23
CA ILE A 182 -5.51 12.92 -1.17
C ILE A 182 -6.81 13.72 -1.08
N ASP A 183 -7.86 13.20 -1.72
CA ASP A 183 -9.23 13.64 -1.45
C ASP A 183 -9.71 13.06 -0.11
N ARG A 184 -10.18 13.94 0.78
CA ARG A 184 -10.72 13.62 2.10
C ARG A 184 -11.96 12.72 2.01
N LYS A 185 -12.79 12.84 0.96
CA LYS A 185 -14.12 12.19 0.90
C LYS A 185 -14.06 10.66 0.95
N ASN A 186 -13.00 10.07 0.43
CA ASN A 186 -12.85 8.61 0.34
C ASN A 186 -12.01 8.04 1.48
N ARG A 187 -11.87 8.78 2.59
CA ARG A 187 -10.91 8.49 3.65
C ARG A 187 -11.56 8.39 5.03
N SER A 188 -11.16 7.37 5.78
CA SER A 188 -11.38 7.27 7.23
C SER A 188 -10.27 8.04 7.94
N ILE A 189 -10.59 9.18 8.53
CA ILE A 189 -9.65 10.05 9.24
C ILE A 189 -10.17 10.24 10.66
N HIS A 190 -9.27 10.20 11.64
CA HIS A 190 -9.59 10.45 13.02
C HIS A 190 -9.78 11.94 13.27
N GLY A 191 -10.88 12.31 13.92
CA GLY A 191 -11.21 13.70 14.24
C GLY A 191 -11.82 14.47 13.07
N HIS A 192 -12.20 15.72 13.34
CA HIS A 192 -12.73 16.64 12.33
C HIS A 192 -11.61 17.52 11.77
N ILE A 193 -11.36 17.40 10.47
CA ILE A 193 -10.26 18.08 9.79
C ILE A 193 -10.79 18.97 8.68
N GLU A 194 -10.66 20.28 8.84
CA GLU A 194 -10.98 21.30 7.84
C GLU A 194 -9.69 22.02 7.44
N VAL A 195 -9.36 21.89 6.16
CA VAL A 195 -8.13 22.44 5.59
C VAL A 195 -8.48 23.71 4.82
N PRO A 196 -7.80 24.84 5.08
CA PRO A 196 -8.08 26.10 4.42
C PRO A 196 -7.58 26.11 2.97
N GLN A 197 -8.02 27.10 2.19
CA GLN A 197 -7.60 27.24 0.80
C GLN A 197 -6.08 27.35 0.69
N GLY A 198 -5.51 26.67 -0.32
CA GLY A 198 -4.07 26.60 -0.53
C GLY A 198 -3.37 25.46 0.22
N TYR A 199 -4.10 24.66 1.01
CA TYR A 199 -3.56 23.49 1.69
C TYR A 199 -4.36 22.23 1.35
N SER A 200 -3.74 21.07 1.53
CA SER A 200 -4.43 19.79 1.45
C SER A 200 -3.82 18.77 2.40
N LEU A 201 -4.59 17.71 2.69
CA LEU A 201 -4.05 16.51 3.30
C LEU A 201 -3.24 15.72 2.27
N ALA A 202 -2.16 15.13 2.74
CA ALA A 202 -1.31 14.26 1.97
C ALA A 202 -0.86 13.05 2.78
N VAL A 203 -0.64 11.96 2.05
CA VAL A 203 -0.05 10.73 2.58
C VAL A 203 1.46 10.77 2.33
N PRO A 204 2.32 10.49 3.33
CA PRO A 204 3.76 10.34 3.12
C PRO A 204 4.08 9.23 2.11
N ALA A 205 4.66 9.59 0.96
CA ALA A 205 5.07 8.62 -0.06
C ALA A 205 6.44 8.03 0.30
N ASP A 206 7.42 8.87 0.67
CA ASP A 206 8.67 8.42 1.28
C ASP A 206 8.62 8.69 2.79
N LYS A 207 8.44 7.62 3.55
CA LYS A 207 8.35 7.64 5.02
C LYS A 207 9.59 8.28 5.65
N SER A 208 10.75 8.22 5.00
CA SER A 208 12.03 8.74 5.50
C SER A 208 12.02 10.27 5.65
N TYR A 209 11.37 10.99 4.73
CA TYR A 209 11.21 12.44 4.83
C TYR A 209 10.33 12.82 6.02
N THR A 210 9.28 12.04 6.29
CA THR A 210 8.39 12.29 7.43
C THR A 210 9.03 11.83 8.75
N GLU A 211 9.83 10.77 8.75
CA GLU A 211 10.63 10.35 9.90
C GLU A 211 11.64 11.43 10.29
N HIS A 212 12.33 12.02 9.30
CA HIS A 212 13.22 13.16 9.52
C HIS A 212 12.46 14.37 10.08
N LEU A 213 11.29 14.69 9.51
CA LEU A 213 10.42 15.77 10.01
C LEU A 213 10.01 15.53 11.47
N ILE A 214 9.62 14.31 11.84
CA ILE A 214 9.26 13.95 13.22
C ILE A 214 10.47 14.12 14.14
N ALA A 215 11.65 13.64 13.75
CA ALA A 215 12.85 13.69 14.57
C ALA A 215 13.34 15.12 14.80
N ARG A 216 13.19 16.00 13.80
CA ARG A 216 13.72 17.36 13.81
C ARG A 216 12.73 18.39 14.35
N ASP A 217 11.50 18.39 13.83
CA ASP A 217 10.57 19.49 14.02
C ASP A 217 9.61 19.26 15.20
N LEU A 218 9.38 18.00 15.60
CA LEU A 218 8.44 17.65 16.67
C LEU A 218 9.14 17.36 18.00
N LYS A 219 8.45 17.70 19.09
CA LYS A 219 8.81 17.25 20.45
C LYS A 219 8.85 15.71 20.50
N PRO A 220 9.59 15.12 21.46
CA PRO A 220 9.68 13.67 21.60
C PRO A 220 8.31 12.98 21.55
N THR A 221 8.14 12.06 20.60
CA THR A 221 6.86 11.40 20.30
C THR A 221 6.68 10.04 21.00
N ILE A 222 7.67 9.61 21.79
CA ILE A 222 7.70 8.27 22.40
C ILE A 222 6.55 8.02 23.40
N ASP A 223 6.12 9.06 24.10
CA ASP A 223 5.05 8.99 25.10
C ASP A 223 3.65 9.12 24.47
N ILE A 224 3.58 9.48 23.19
CA ILE A 224 2.32 9.60 22.47
C ILE A 224 1.81 8.21 22.12
N LYS A 225 0.60 7.90 22.57
CA LYS A 225 -0.07 6.62 22.30
C LYS A 225 -1.16 6.81 21.26
N ILE A 226 -1.03 6.07 20.17
CA ILE A 226 -2.05 6.00 19.10
C ILE A 226 -2.78 4.68 19.26
N HIS A 227 -4.11 4.75 19.40
CA HIS A 227 -4.92 3.55 19.56
C HIS A 227 -4.86 2.66 18.31
N ARG A 228 -4.65 1.37 18.55
CA ARG A 228 -4.67 0.30 17.54
C ARG A 228 -5.50 -0.84 18.07
N ALA A 229 -6.50 -1.27 17.31
CA ALA A 229 -7.34 -2.38 17.71
C ALA A 229 -6.55 -3.69 17.59
N SER A 230 -6.64 -4.56 18.58
CA SER A 230 -6.13 -5.92 18.46
C SER A 230 -7.01 -6.69 17.48
N GLY A 231 -6.40 -7.37 16.52
CA GLY A 231 -7.10 -8.16 15.51
C GLY A 231 -7.65 -9.48 16.08
N VAL A 232 -8.48 -9.42 17.13
CA VAL A 232 -8.94 -10.61 17.88
C VAL A 232 -9.68 -11.59 16.98
N MET A 233 -10.54 -11.09 16.09
CA MET A 233 -11.26 -11.95 15.15
C MET A 233 -10.30 -12.64 14.18
N GLN A 234 -9.33 -11.90 13.63
CA GLN A 234 -8.29 -12.44 12.75
C GLN A 234 -7.46 -13.52 13.46
N MET A 235 -7.14 -13.30 14.74
CA MET A 235 -6.45 -14.30 15.56
C MET A 235 -7.30 -15.57 15.76
N LEU A 236 -8.58 -15.42 16.12
CA LEU A 236 -9.48 -16.57 16.31
C LEU A 236 -9.66 -17.38 15.02
N VAL A 237 -9.90 -16.71 13.90
CA VAL A 237 -10.00 -17.36 12.58
C VAL A 237 -8.70 -18.08 12.22
N SER A 238 -7.54 -17.47 12.49
CA SER A 238 -6.24 -18.11 12.27
C SER A 238 -6.02 -19.35 13.14
N VAL A 239 -6.48 -19.34 14.40
CA VAL A 239 -6.40 -20.51 15.29
C VAL A 239 -7.25 -21.67 14.75
N VAL A 240 -8.51 -21.40 14.37
CA VAL A 240 -9.40 -22.41 13.78
C VAL A 240 -8.77 -23.02 12.53
N GLN A 241 -8.23 -22.17 11.66
CA GLN A 241 -7.55 -22.56 10.42
C GLN A 241 -6.29 -23.41 10.68
N ILE A 242 -5.48 -23.08 11.71
CA ILE A 242 -4.32 -23.90 12.09
C ILE A 242 -4.78 -25.28 12.55
N ILE A 243 -5.82 -25.37 13.38
CA ILE A 243 -6.36 -26.64 13.85
C ILE A 243 -6.87 -27.48 12.67
N ALA A 244 -7.61 -26.87 11.74
CA ALA A 244 -8.11 -27.54 10.53
C ALA A 244 -6.98 -28.05 9.62
N ALA A 245 -5.93 -27.24 9.42
CA ALA A 245 -4.77 -27.62 8.63
C ALA A 245 -3.98 -28.75 9.29
N MET A 246 -3.80 -28.71 10.62
CA MET A 246 -3.15 -29.77 11.37
C MET A 246 -3.95 -31.08 11.30
N TYR A 247 -5.27 -31.01 11.45
CA TYR A 247 -6.15 -32.17 11.28
C TYR A 247 -6.04 -32.75 9.87
N THR A 248 -6.05 -31.90 8.84
CA THR A 248 -5.86 -32.33 7.44
C THR A 248 -4.52 -33.04 7.23
N LEU A 249 -3.43 -32.47 7.75
CA LEU A 249 -2.09 -33.06 7.63
C LEU A 249 -2.00 -34.40 8.34
N TYR A 250 -2.66 -34.53 9.51
CA TYR A 250 -2.77 -35.80 10.21
C TYR A 250 -3.56 -36.82 9.37
N SER A 251 -4.73 -36.44 8.83
CA SER A 251 -5.55 -37.33 7.99
C SER A 251 -4.91 -37.68 6.64
N THR A 252 -3.93 -36.90 6.19
CA THR A 252 -3.17 -37.16 4.96
C THR A 252 -2.25 -38.38 5.11
N GLN A 253 -1.89 -38.77 6.33
CA GLN A 253 -1.00 -39.89 6.55
C GLN A 253 -1.62 -41.22 6.09
N GLY A 254 -0.78 -42.13 5.59
CA GLY A 254 -1.19 -43.46 5.16
C GLY A 254 -1.72 -43.47 3.72
N ALA A 255 -3.03 -43.68 3.55
CA ALA A 255 -3.63 -44.00 2.25
C ALA A 255 -3.44 -42.90 1.19
N GLN A 256 -3.59 -41.63 1.58
CA GLN A 256 -3.44 -40.50 0.65
C GLN A 256 -1.98 -40.36 0.18
N ILE A 257 -1.00 -40.49 1.08
CA ILE A 257 0.43 -40.46 0.71
C ILE A 257 0.81 -41.68 -0.15
N GLN A 258 0.28 -42.87 0.13
CA GLN A 258 0.54 -44.04 -0.72
C GLN A 258 0.01 -43.84 -2.14
N ARG A 259 -1.20 -43.27 -2.25
CA ARG A 259 -1.86 -43.03 -3.53
C ARG A 259 -1.25 -41.87 -4.31
N TRP A 260 -0.99 -40.74 -3.67
CA TRP A 260 -0.63 -39.49 -4.34
C TRP A 260 0.83 -39.06 -4.11
N GLY A 261 1.56 -39.72 -3.21
CA GLY A 261 2.95 -39.42 -2.91
C GLY A 261 3.15 -38.00 -2.38
N TYR A 262 4.21 -37.34 -2.82
CA TYR A 262 4.47 -35.93 -2.50
C TYR A 262 3.48 -34.93 -3.13
N ALA A 263 2.60 -35.38 -4.04
CA ALA A 263 1.51 -34.57 -4.59
C ALA A 263 0.20 -34.74 -3.83
N ALA A 264 0.19 -35.46 -2.69
CA ALA A 264 -0.97 -35.56 -1.83
C ALA A 264 -1.55 -34.17 -1.52
N TYR A 265 -2.82 -33.95 -1.87
CA TYR A 265 -3.43 -32.64 -1.75
C TYR A 265 -3.44 -32.11 -0.31
N GLY A 266 -3.53 -32.99 0.69
CA GLY A 266 -3.51 -32.56 2.07
C GLY A 266 -2.17 -31.96 2.52
N LEU A 267 -1.07 -32.15 1.77
CA LEU A 267 0.19 -31.44 2.00
C LEU A 267 0.14 -29.97 1.55
N SER A 268 -0.77 -29.61 0.64
CA SER A 268 -0.90 -28.25 0.12
C SER A 268 -1.48 -27.25 1.11
N VAL A 269 -1.95 -27.71 2.27
CA VAL A 269 -2.41 -26.83 3.36
C VAL A 269 -1.25 -26.22 4.16
N LEU A 270 -0.01 -26.72 3.99
CA LEU A 270 1.16 -26.26 4.74
C LEU A 270 1.43 -24.74 4.62
N PRO A 271 1.45 -24.14 3.42
CA PRO A 271 1.66 -22.70 3.28
C PRO A 271 0.60 -21.87 4.03
N TYR A 272 -0.64 -22.35 4.03
CA TYR A 272 -1.78 -21.70 4.69
C TYR A 272 -1.70 -21.79 6.21
N ALA A 273 -1.26 -22.93 6.75
CA ALA A 273 -1.01 -23.08 8.18
C ALA A 273 0.09 -22.12 8.64
N LEU A 274 1.22 -22.06 7.92
CA LEU A 274 2.33 -21.14 8.22
C LEU A 274 1.89 -19.68 8.15
N MET A 275 1.14 -19.31 7.11
CA MET A 275 0.59 -17.97 6.98
C MET A 275 -0.33 -17.61 8.16
N SER A 276 -1.14 -18.56 8.63
CA SER A 276 -2.05 -18.34 9.76
C SER A 276 -1.30 -18.11 11.07
N VAL A 277 -0.18 -18.80 11.30
CA VAL A 277 0.72 -18.51 12.44
C VAL A 277 1.23 -17.07 12.34
N MET A 278 1.66 -16.66 11.15
CA MET A 278 2.14 -15.29 10.92
C MET A 278 1.04 -14.23 11.09
N ASN A 279 -0.20 -14.53 10.70
CA ASN A 279 -1.35 -13.66 10.94
C ASN A 279 -1.59 -13.42 12.44
N ILE A 280 -1.49 -14.47 13.28
CA ILE A 280 -1.61 -14.32 14.74
C ILE A 280 -0.50 -13.41 15.29
N LEU A 281 0.75 -13.66 14.87
CA LEU A 281 1.89 -12.84 15.29
C LEU A 281 1.72 -11.38 14.86
N CYS A 282 1.25 -11.13 13.64
CA CYS A 282 1.01 -9.78 13.15
C CYS A 282 -0.14 -9.08 13.88
N ALA A 283 -1.28 -9.76 14.06
CA ALA A 283 -2.44 -9.19 14.75
C ALA A 283 -2.14 -8.88 16.23
N SER A 284 -1.27 -9.64 16.88
CA SER A 284 -0.84 -9.42 18.27
C SER A 284 0.24 -8.35 18.42
N ILE A 285 1.23 -8.31 17.52
CA ILE A 285 2.37 -7.38 17.61
C ILE A 285 2.04 -6.02 16.98
N VAL A 286 1.46 -6.04 15.78
CA VAL A 286 1.23 -4.84 14.95
C VAL A 286 -0.13 -4.22 15.26
N GLY A 287 -1.19 -5.03 15.30
CA GLY A 287 -2.58 -4.55 15.43
C GLY A 287 -3.11 -3.89 14.16
N GLU A 288 -4.29 -3.27 14.25
CA GLU A 288 -4.96 -2.59 13.13
C GLU A 288 -5.32 -1.14 13.45
N TYR A 289 -5.11 -0.25 12.48
CA TYR A 289 -5.55 1.14 12.54
C TYR A 289 -6.93 1.28 11.87
N ALA A 290 -7.90 1.86 12.60
CA ALA A 290 -9.25 2.08 12.08
C ALA A 290 -9.35 3.31 11.16
N SER A 291 -8.44 4.27 11.32
CA SER A 291 -8.45 5.56 10.65
C SER A 291 -7.03 6.12 10.52
N GLY A 292 -6.84 7.03 9.57
CA GLY A 292 -5.62 7.83 9.49
C GLY A 292 -5.60 8.92 10.57
N HIS A 293 -4.42 9.21 11.11
CA HIS A 293 -4.18 10.27 12.07
C HIS A 293 -3.39 11.39 11.41
N VAL A 294 -3.77 12.64 11.65
CA VAL A 294 -3.04 13.81 11.11
C VAL A 294 -1.91 14.19 12.07
N LEU A 295 -0.70 14.32 11.55
CA LEU A 295 0.47 14.76 12.31
C LEU A 295 0.48 16.28 12.44
N ARG A 296 0.70 16.79 13.66
CA ARG A 296 0.89 18.22 13.96
C ARG A 296 2.28 18.67 13.50
N THR A 297 2.39 18.99 12.21
CA THR A 297 3.60 19.54 11.57
C THR A 297 3.62 21.08 11.63
N PRO A 298 4.77 21.74 11.36
CA PRO A 298 4.82 23.19 11.27
C PRO A 298 3.89 23.80 10.21
N ILE A 299 3.64 23.08 9.11
CA ILE A 299 2.70 23.49 8.06
C ILE A 299 1.24 23.34 8.53
N LEU A 300 0.92 22.30 9.32
CA LEU A 300 -0.40 22.21 9.95
C LEU A 300 -0.65 23.41 10.88
N HIS A 301 0.35 23.79 11.68
CA HIS A 301 0.21 24.94 12.58
C HIS A 301 0.07 26.27 11.84
N GLU A 302 0.68 26.39 10.66
CA GLU A 302 0.42 27.51 9.76
C GLU A 302 -1.02 27.50 9.24
N ALA A 303 -1.54 26.35 8.81
CA ALA A 303 -2.92 26.21 8.38
C ALA A 303 -3.92 26.52 9.50
N GLU A 304 -3.64 26.11 10.76
CA GLU A 304 -4.45 26.46 11.94
C GLU A 304 -4.55 27.98 12.14
N ARG A 305 -3.47 28.74 11.88
CA ARG A 305 -3.48 30.20 11.96
C ARG A 305 -4.31 30.88 10.85
N ARG A 306 -4.67 30.12 9.81
CA ARG A 306 -5.43 30.57 8.64
C ARG A 306 -6.82 29.93 8.61
N ASP A 307 -7.46 29.86 9.77
CA ASP A 307 -8.81 29.33 9.97
C ASP A 307 -8.97 27.82 9.69
N GLY A 308 -7.86 27.06 9.58
CA GLY A 308 -7.92 25.61 9.53
C GLY A 308 -8.28 25.00 10.88
N HIS A 309 -9.09 23.94 10.87
CA HIS A 309 -9.50 23.23 12.08
C HIS A 309 -9.00 21.78 12.06
N PHE A 310 -8.24 21.37 13.07
CA PHE A 310 -7.57 20.07 13.12
C PHE A 310 -7.78 19.38 14.46
N ASP A 311 -8.98 18.83 14.68
CA ASP A 311 -9.28 18.03 15.85
C ASP A 311 -8.65 16.63 15.76
N GLY A 312 -8.19 16.09 16.89
CA GLY A 312 -7.56 14.77 16.95
C GLY A 312 -6.16 14.67 16.31
N ALA A 313 -5.54 15.79 15.94
CA ALA A 313 -4.19 15.79 15.38
C ALA A 313 -3.12 15.44 16.44
N VAL A 314 -2.15 14.62 16.05
CA VAL A 314 -1.19 13.95 16.93
C VAL A 314 0.18 14.63 16.88
N GLY A 315 0.87 14.73 18.01
CA GLY A 315 2.20 15.34 18.09
C GLY A 315 2.17 16.81 18.54
N ALA A 316 3.36 17.38 18.74
CA ALA A 316 3.50 18.80 19.04
C ALA A 316 4.81 19.30 18.42
N VAL A 317 4.76 20.43 17.72
CA VAL A 317 5.95 21.08 17.18
C VAL A 317 6.78 21.67 18.34
N HIS A 318 8.10 21.73 18.18
CA HIS A 318 8.94 22.56 19.06
C HIS A 318 8.42 24.00 19.05
N LYS A 319 8.68 24.77 20.12
CA LYS A 319 8.45 26.23 20.06
C LYS A 319 9.44 26.79 19.04
N VAL A 320 8.97 27.01 17.82
CA VAL A 320 9.75 27.69 16.79
C VAL A 320 9.71 29.16 17.15
N GLY A 321 10.87 29.77 17.41
CA GLY A 321 10.96 31.23 17.51
C GLY A 321 10.44 31.86 16.22
N GLU A 322 9.92 33.08 16.30
CA GLU A 322 9.55 33.77 15.06
C GLU A 322 10.79 33.90 14.17
N PRO A 323 10.72 33.45 12.91
CA PRO A 323 11.87 33.53 12.01
C PRO A 323 12.28 35.00 11.83
N ILE A 324 13.59 35.27 11.93
CA ILE A 324 14.12 36.62 11.80
C ILE A 324 14.26 36.91 10.30
N LEU A 325 13.85 38.09 9.86
CA LEU A 325 13.93 38.48 8.45
C LEU A 325 15.38 38.43 7.95
N GLY A 326 15.59 37.76 6.82
CA GLY A 326 16.90 37.52 6.24
C GLY A 326 17.61 36.26 6.75
N ASP A 327 17.04 35.53 7.72
CA ASP A 327 17.61 34.25 8.16
C ASP A 327 17.64 33.25 7.01
N ARG A 328 18.81 32.65 6.79
CA ARG A 328 19.00 31.62 5.78
C ARG A 328 18.94 30.23 6.42
N SER A 329 18.09 29.39 5.88
CA SER A 329 18.10 27.96 6.12
C SER A 329 19.29 27.28 5.44
N ARG A 330 19.62 26.07 5.88
CA ARG A 330 20.67 25.23 5.26
C ARG A 330 20.37 24.81 3.82
N THR A 331 19.09 24.85 3.43
CA THR A 331 18.58 24.42 2.11
C THR A 331 18.49 25.59 1.11
N GLY A 332 18.97 26.77 1.51
CA GLY A 332 19.00 27.98 0.68
C GLY A 332 17.71 28.81 0.71
N TYR A 333 16.71 28.43 1.50
CA TYR A 333 15.52 29.26 1.73
C TYR A 333 15.84 30.41 2.69
N VAL A 334 15.25 31.58 2.44
CA VAL A 334 15.45 32.81 3.21
C VAL A 334 14.13 33.26 3.82
N ALA A 335 14.13 33.64 5.10
CA ALA A 335 12.96 34.19 5.76
C ALA A 335 12.65 35.59 5.23
N VAL A 336 11.50 35.75 4.57
CA VAL A 336 10.99 37.03 4.06
C VAL A 336 9.55 37.23 4.52
N ARG A 337 9.16 38.49 4.71
CA ARG A 337 7.76 38.82 4.97
C ARG A 337 7.04 38.93 3.63
N MET A 338 6.03 38.09 3.43
CA MET A 338 5.19 38.11 2.25
C MET A 338 3.76 38.52 2.64
N GLN A 339 3.13 39.32 1.80
CA GLN A 339 1.74 39.76 1.96
C GLN A 339 1.07 39.83 0.60
N THR A 340 -0.15 39.31 0.49
CA THR A 340 -0.99 39.49 -0.70
C THR A 340 -1.99 40.62 -0.45
N VAL A 341 -2.10 41.57 -1.38
CA VAL A 341 -3.03 42.70 -1.31
C VAL A 341 -3.86 42.73 -2.59
N GLU A 342 -5.15 43.06 -2.50
CA GLU A 342 -6.00 43.22 -3.68
C GLU A 342 -5.59 44.49 -4.46
N ARG A 343 -5.39 44.36 -5.77
CA ARG A 343 -5.02 45.43 -6.68
C ARG A 343 -6.29 46.00 -7.33
N GLY A 344 -6.68 47.21 -6.91
CA GLY A 344 -7.82 47.92 -7.50
C GLY A 344 -9.19 47.40 -7.07
N ALA A 345 -10.22 47.66 -7.89
CA ALA A 345 -11.61 47.30 -7.57
C ALA A 345 -11.98 45.85 -7.97
N ASN A 346 -11.08 45.13 -8.64
CA ASN A 346 -11.31 43.78 -9.12
C ASN A 346 -10.61 42.77 -8.20
N PRO A 347 -11.33 41.93 -7.44
CA PRO A 347 -10.74 41.02 -6.45
C PRO A 347 -9.85 39.91 -7.05
N SER A 348 -9.83 39.76 -8.38
CA SER A 348 -8.97 38.82 -9.09
C SER A 348 -7.56 39.33 -9.34
N GLU A 349 -7.33 40.65 -9.28
CA GLU A 349 -5.98 41.21 -9.42
C GLU A 349 -5.35 41.32 -8.04
N LYS A 350 -4.22 40.64 -7.84
CA LYS A 350 -3.53 40.61 -6.55
C LYS A 350 -2.10 41.12 -6.72
N GLU A 351 -1.63 41.85 -5.72
CA GLU A 351 -0.27 42.34 -5.60
C GLU A 351 0.44 41.56 -4.48
N LEU A 352 1.60 41.01 -4.79
CA LEU A 352 2.48 40.35 -3.84
C LEU A 352 3.52 41.35 -3.35
N ILE A 353 3.50 41.64 -2.05
CA ILE A 353 4.50 42.47 -1.38
C ILE A 353 5.49 41.54 -0.69
N VAL A 354 6.76 41.63 -1.07
CA VAL A 354 7.86 40.86 -0.46
C VAL A 354 8.82 41.82 0.23
N THR A 355 9.07 41.58 1.51
CA THR A 355 9.95 42.39 2.36
C THR A 355 11.05 41.51 2.93
N SER A 356 12.29 41.79 2.55
CA SER A 356 13.50 41.20 3.11
C SER A 356 14.09 42.14 4.18
N SER A 357 15.25 41.81 4.73
CA SER A 357 15.97 42.65 5.70
C SER A 357 16.40 44.00 5.10
N ASN A 358 16.70 44.04 3.80
CA ASN A 358 17.33 45.18 3.13
C ASN A 358 16.47 45.83 2.04
N TRP A 359 15.34 45.24 1.68
CA TRP A 359 14.50 45.74 0.58
C TRP A 359 13.04 45.34 0.75
N GLN A 360 12.15 46.13 0.13
CA GLN A 360 10.73 45.83 0.01
C GLN A 360 10.32 46.06 -1.45
N LYS A 361 9.59 45.11 -2.02
CA LYS A 361 9.11 45.19 -3.40
C LYS A 361 7.68 44.68 -3.55
N ARG A 362 7.05 45.14 -4.62
CA ARG A 362 5.68 44.83 -4.99
C ARG A 362 5.68 44.24 -6.39
N PHE A 363 4.91 43.17 -6.57
CA PHE A 363 4.80 42.46 -7.82
C PHE A 363 3.33 42.19 -8.12
N ALA A 364 2.93 42.24 -9.38
CA ALA A 364 1.64 41.71 -9.81
C ALA A 364 1.69 40.18 -9.73
N LEU A 365 0.82 39.57 -8.91
CA LEU A 365 0.74 38.12 -8.78
C LEU A 365 0.02 37.57 -10.03
N CYS A 366 0.69 36.70 -10.79
CA CYS A 366 0.09 36.05 -11.94
C CYS A 366 -0.06 34.53 -11.73
N ALA A 367 -1.00 33.92 -12.44
CA ALA A 367 -1.19 32.48 -12.42
C ALA A 367 -0.09 31.78 -13.23
N GLU A 368 0.29 30.56 -12.85
CA GLU A 368 1.35 29.81 -13.52
C GLU A 368 1.06 29.55 -15.02
N GLU A 369 -0.21 29.40 -15.38
CA GLU A 369 -0.66 29.15 -16.77
C GLU A 369 -0.80 30.42 -17.63
N SER A 370 -0.51 31.61 -17.06
CA SER A 370 -0.64 32.90 -17.77
C SER A 370 0.51 33.13 -18.77
N LYS A 371 0.33 34.02 -19.75
CA LYS A 371 1.40 34.37 -20.70
C LYS A 371 2.54 35.13 -20.02
N GLU A 372 2.20 35.82 -18.93
CA GLU A 372 3.08 36.61 -18.10
C GLU A 372 4.01 35.74 -17.25
N SER A 373 3.72 34.44 -17.10
CA SER A 373 4.51 33.51 -16.29
C SER A 373 5.93 33.28 -16.79
N SER A 374 6.17 33.42 -18.10
CA SER A 374 7.49 33.22 -18.70
C SER A 374 8.51 34.29 -18.31
N CYS A 375 8.05 35.45 -17.85
CA CYS A 375 8.89 36.58 -17.46
C CYS A 375 8.73 36.96 -15.98
N ALA A 376 8.00 36.17 -15.19
CA ALA A 376 7.72 36.47 -13.79
C ALA A 376 8.84 35.99 -12.86
N TYR A 377 9.06 36.70 -11.75
CA TYR A 377 9.93 36.20 -10.68
C TYR A 377 9.27 35.04 -9.93
N ARG A 378 10.01 33.94 -9.79
CA ARG A 378 9.55 32.73 -9.11
C ARG A 378 9.98 32.70 -7.66
N PHE A 379 9.02 32.85 -6.75
CA PHE A 379 9.21 32.72 -5.32
C PHE A 379 8.84 31.31 -4.89
N THR A 380 9.83 30.49 -4.58
CA THR A 380 9.63 29.07 -4.33
C THR A 380 9.47 28.78 -2.83
N VAL A 381 8.35 28.20 -2.41
CA VAL A 381 8.01 27.84 -1.01
C VAL A 381 7.90 26.33 -0.84
N SER A 382 8.37 25.77 0.27
CA SER A 382 8.28 24.30 0.44
C SER A 382 6.87 23.83 0.77
N ALA A 383 6.47 22.68 0.20
CA ALA A 383 5.17 22.07 0.44
C ALA A 383 5.03 21.48 1.85
N LEU A 384 6.08 20.82 2.36
CA LEU A 384 6.02 19.94 3.54
C LEU A 384 6.60 20.59 4.81
N ARG A 385 7.53 21.54 4.66
CA ARG A 385 8.26 22.19 5.76
C ARG A 385 8.38 23.69 5.48
N HIS A 386 8.73 24.46 6.52
CA HIS A 386 8.99 25.88 6.33
C HIS A 386 10.33 26.10 5.61
N ASP A 387 11.38 25.46 6.07
CA ASP A 387 12.77 25.73 5.69
C ASP A 387 13.29 24.86 4.53
N GLY A 388 12.43 24.49 3.59
CA GLY A 388 12.82 23.69 2.42
C GLY A 388 12.73 22.18 2.60
N THR A 389 13.02 21.46 1.51
CA THR A 389 13.13 19.99 1.51
C THR A 389 14.41 19.56 2.23
N ALA A 390 14.33 18.50 3.03
CA ALA A 390 15.50 17.94 3.71
C ALA A 390 16.57 17.48 2.69
N ASP A 391 17.85 17.60 3.05
CA ASP A 391 18.94 17.13 2.20
C ASP A 391 18.91 15.60 2.09
N GLU A 392 19.27 15.06 0.92
CA GLU A 392 19.18 13.63 0.66
C GLU A 392 20.10 12.83 1.60
N ASN A 393 21.22 13.40 2.05
CA ASN A 393 22.10 12.77 3.03
C ASN A 393 21.48 12.68 4.43
N GLU A 394 20.70 13.70 4.84
CA GLU A 394 19.99 13.70 6.12
C GLU A 394 18.85 12.66 6.09
N VAL A 395 18.15 12.55 4.96
CA VAL A 395 17.07 11.58 4.76
C VAL A 395 17.60 10.15 4.61
N ALA A 396 18.77 9.96 4.00
CA ALA A 396 19.39 8.64 3.80
C ALA A 396 19.62 7.88 5.11
N GLN A 397 19.88 8.57 6.22
CA GLN A 397 20.04 7.95 7.54
C GLN A 397 18.77 7.19 7.96
N HIS A 398 17.59 7.73 7.64
CA HIS A 398 16.29 7.12 7.94
C HIS A 398 15.92 5.98 6.97
N ARG A 399 16.54 5.90 5.78
CA ARG A 399 16.34 4.78 4.84
C ARG A 399 17.09 3.50 5.25
N THR A 400 18.05 3.59 6.17
CA THR A 400 18.88 2.45 6.55
C THR A 400 18.05 1.28 7.09
N ILE A 401 18.35 0.07 6.63
CA ILE A 401 17.72 -1.16 7.14
C ILE A 401 18.48 -1.57 8.40
N SER A 402 17.77 -1.70 9.51
CA SER A 402 18.41 -2.13 10.75
C SER A 402 18.94 -3.57 10.61
N PRO A 403 20.12 -3.91 11.16
CA PRO A 403 20.58 -5.30 11.19
C PRO A 403 19.57 -6.25 11.84
N LEU A 404 18.84 -5.78 12.86
CA LEU A 404 17.78 -6.54 13.51
C LEU A 404 16.61 -6.82 12.57
N GLU A 405 16.22 -5.82 11.78
CA GLU A 405 15.15 -5.94 10.78
C GLU A 405 15.52 -6.95 9.69
N VAL A 406 16.77 -6.89 9.20
CA VAL A 406 17.31 -7.89 8.25
C VAL A 406 17.30 -9.28 8.89
N MET A 407 17.83 -9.41 10.10
CA MET A 407 17.92 -10.71 10.80
C MET A 407 16.53 -11.35 10.98
N ILE A 408 15.56 -10.61 11.53
CA ILE A 408 14.18 -11.10 11.71
C ILE A 408 13.58 -11.51 10.37
N THR A 409 13.70 -10.65 9.36
CA THR A 409 13.13 -10.91 8.03
C THR A 409 13.72 -12.17 7.41
N LEU A 410 15.05 -12.30 7.44
CA LEU A 410 15.78 -13.39 6.82
C LEU A 410 15.56 -14.71 7.57
N SER A 411 15.55 -14.69 8.90
CA SER A 411 15.23 -15.87 9.73
C SER A 411 13.81 -16.38 9.49
N LEU A 412 12.79 -15.52 9.56
CA LEU A 412 11.40 -15.92 9.34
C LEU A 412 11.17 -16.39 7.90
N PHE A 413 11.76 -15.69 6.92
CA PHE A 413 11.65 -16.06 5.52
C PHE A 413 12.28 -17.43 5.22
N LEU A 414 13.53 -17.66 5.63
CA LEU A 414 14.18 -18.96 5.41
C LEU A 414 13.42 -20.10 6.09
N SER A 415 12.93 -19.88 7.31
CA SER A 415 12.09 -20.86 8.02
C SER A 415 10.85 -21.21 7.20
N ALA A 416 10.15 -20.20 6.68
CA ALA A 416 8.95 -20.38 5.87
C ALA A 416 9.22 -21.09 4.53
N MET A 417 10.38 -20.88 3.91
CA MET A 417 10.74 -21.51 2.63
C MET A 417 11.17 -22.98 2.79
N ILE A 418 11.88 -23.30 3.88
CA ILE A 418 12.46 -24.63 4.12
C ILE A 418 11.44 -25.59 4.72
N LEU A 419 10.59 -25.12 5.65
CA LEU A 419 9.70 -25.98 6.42
C LEU A 419 8.73 -26.82 5.56
N PRO A 420 8.06 -26.28 4.52
CA PRO A 420 7.18 -27.08 3.68
C PRO A 420 7.90 -28.25 3.02
N HIS A 421 9.11 -28.02 2.49
CA HIS A 421 9.93 -29.06 1.88
C HIS A 421 10.39 -30.09 2.90
N GLY A 422 10.78 -29.65 4.09
CA GLY A 422 11.15 -30.53 5.19
C GLY A 422 10.00 -31.46 5.59
N VAL A 423 8.78 -30.94 5.71
CA VAL A 423 7.58 -31.73 6.04
C VAL A 423 7.21 -32.68 4.91
N ILE A 424 7.19 -32.21 3.66
CA ILE A 424 6.92 -33.05 2.49
C ILE A 424 7.94 -34.20 2.43
N PHE A 425 9.23 -33.90 2.60
CA PHE A 425 10.29 -34.91 2.65
C PHE A 425 10.10 -35.88 3.82
N ALA A 426 9.81 -35.39 5.02
CA ALA A 426 9.64 -36.22 6.20
C ALA A 426 8.48 -37.22 6.04
N LEU A 427 7.36 -36.77 5.48
CA LEU A 427 6.14 -37.59 5.33
C LEU A 427 6.16 -38.51 4.11
N THR A 428 6.80 -38.09 3.01
CA THR A 428 6.70 -38.80 1.73
C THR A 428 8.03 -39.32 1.21
N ARG A 429 9.16 -38.80 1.72
CA ARG A 429 10.52 -39.00 1.17
C ARG A 429 10.60 -38.68 -0.34
N PHE A 430 9.73 -37.80 -0.83
CA PHE A 430 9.53 -37.50 -2.25
C PHE A 430 9.19 -38.72 -3.13
N HIS A 431 8.58 -39.76 -2.57
CA HIS A 431 8.01 -40.84 -3.39
C HIS A 431 6.82 -40.32 -4.18
N ALA A 432 6.74 -40.71 -5.45
CA ALA A 432 5.64 -40.32 -6.34
C ALA A 432 4.30 -40.98 -6.00
N GLY A 433 4.31 -42.13 -5.31
CA GLY A 433 3.11 -42.94 -5.12
C GLY A 433 2.50 -43.37 -6.45
N GLY A 434 1.18 -43.41 -6.52
CA GLY A 434 0.39 -43.63 -7.75
C GLY A 434 0.00 -42.35 -8.50
N SER A 435 0.50 -41.17 -8.11
CA SER A 435 0.18 -39.92 -8.81
C SER A 435 0.72 -39.90 -10.25
N THR A 436 0.11 -39.06 -11.09
CA THR A 436 0.61 -38.78 -12.44
C THR A 436 1.70 -37.71 -12.44
N ALA A 437 2.49 -37.65 -13.51
CA ALA A 437 3.48 -36.58 -13.68
C ALA A 437 2.84 -35.19 -13.68
N ALA A 438 1.66 -35.04 -14.30
CA ALA A 438 0.91 -33.79 -14.35
C ALA A 438 0.46 -33.33 -12.95
N GLN A 439 -0.08 -34.24 -12.14
CA GLN A 439 -0.50 -33.94 -10.76
C GLN A 439 0.68 -33.42 -9.93
N ARG A 440 1.83 -34.10 -10.01
CA ARG A 440 3.05 -33.69 -9.30
C ARG A 440 3.58 -32.35 -9.79
N ALA A 441 3.55 -32.11 -11.10
CA ALA A 441 3.98 -30.85 -11.68
C ALA A 441 3.13 -29.69 -11.16
N TRP A 442 1.80 -29.78 -11.24
CA TRP A 442 0.92 -28.70 -10.75
C TRP A 442 1.09 -28.40 -9.27
N MET A 443 1.11 -29.44 -8.42
CA MET A 443 1.23 -29.26 -6.97
C MET A 443 2.58 -28.64 -6.57
N MET A 444 3.69 -29.08 -7.19
CA MET A 444 5.02 -28.52 -6.89
C MET A 444 5.24 -27.15 -7.54
N SER A 445 4.73 -26.93 -8.75
CA SER A 445 4.78 -25.62 -9.41
C SER A 445 3.98 -24.57 -8.64
N TRP A 446 2.85 -24.95 -8.04
CA TRP A 446 2.10 -24.05 -7.16
C TRP A 446 2.94 -23.63 -5.95
N LEU A 447 3.51 -24.59 -5.22
CA LEU A 447 4.38 -24.30 -4.07
C LEU A 447 5.57 -23.40 -4.48
N ALA A 448 6.23 -23.72 -5.61
CA ALA A 448 7.36 -22.94 -6.10
C ALA A 448 6.97 -21.53 -6.53
N ALA A 449 5.83 -21.36 -7.23
CA ALA A 449 5.33 -20.04 -7.62
C ALA A 449 4.97 -19.17 -6.41
N ASP A 450 4.41 -19.78 -5.38
CA ASP A 450 4.10 -19.09 -4.13
C ASP A 450 5.36 -18.62 -3.41
N GLN A 451 6.38 -19.47 -3.30
CA GLN A 451 7.69 -19.10 -2.75
C GLN A 451 8.40 -18.01 -3.57
N LEU A 452 8.31 -18.08 -4.90
CA LEU A 452 8.82 -17.05 -5.79
C LEU A 452 8.09 -15.72 -5.58
N SER A 453 6.79 -15.74 -5.32
CA SER A 453 6.01 -14.53 -4.98
C SER A 453 6.51 -13.88 -3.68
N SER A 454 6.88 -14.69 -2.69
CA SER A 454 7.46 -14.27 -1.42
C SER A 454 8.82 -13.60 -1.61
N LEU A 455 9.71 -14.24 -2.38
CA LEU A 455 11.02 -13.69 -2.73
C LEU A 455 10.88 -12.37 -3.51
N GLY A 456 9.98 -12.33 -4.49
CA GLY A 456 9.68 -11.12 -5.26
C GLY A 456 9.22 -9.97 -4.35
N THR A 457 8.34 -10.25 -3.38
CA THR A 457 7.88 -9.26 -2.40
C THR A 457 9.04 -8.69 -1.58
N LEU A 458 9.96 -9.54 -1.11
CA LEU A 458 11.15 -9.09 -0.36
C LEU A 458 12.12 -8.29 -1.21
N VAL A 459 12.38 -8.73 -2.44
CA VAL A 459 13.27 -8.04 -3.38
C VAL A 459 12.70 -6.66 -3.71
N PHE A 460 11.40 -6.57 -4.02
CA PHE A 460 10.75 -5.30 -4.30
C PHE A 460 10.78 -4.36 -3.10
N TRP A 461 10.49 -4.87 -1.90
CA TRP A 461 10.64 -4.09 -0.67
C TRP A 461 12.07 -3.56 -0.48
N ALA A 462 13.09 -4.40 -0.67
CA ALA A 462 14.49 -3.99 -0.54
C ALA A 462 14.91 -2.95 -1.60
N ILE A 463 14.47 -3.11 -2.85
CA ILE A 463 14.70 -2.16 -3.93
C ILE A 463 14.01 -0.83 -3.61
N TRP A 464 12.74 -0.85 -3.19
CA TRP A 464 12.01 0.37 -2.83
C TRP A 464 12.68 1.13 -1.71
N LYS A 465 13.15 0.43 -0.68
CA LYS A 465 13.82 1.05 0.48
C LYS A 465 15.18 1.66 0.12
N ARG A 466 15.89 1.10 -0.87
CA ARG A 466 17.22 1.59 -1.28
C ARG A 466 17.19 2.64 -2.38
N VAL A 467 16.38 2.43 -3.42
CA VAL A 467 16.47 3.20 -4.68
C VAL A 467 15.27 4.14 -4.85
N GLY A 468 14.18 3.93 -4.10
CA GLY A 468 12.99 4.78 -4.20
C GLY A 468 12.31 4.76 -5.58
N THR A 469 12.68 3.83 -6.47
CA THR A 469 12.10 3.74 -7.83
C THR A 469 10.77 3.02 -7.82
N VAL A 470 9.81 3.53 -8.60
CA VAL A 470 8.50 2.92 -8.75
C VAL A 470 8.59 1.86 -9.84
N ILE A 471 8.29 0.61 -9.49
CA ILE A 471 8.06 -0.44 -10.49
C ILE A 471 6.75 -0.10 -11.19
N PRO A 472 6.72 -0.05 -12.53
CA PRO A 472 5.49 0.21 -13.26
C PRO A 472 4.39 -0.76 -12.83
N VAL A 473 3.22 -0.23 -12.50
CA VAL A 473 2.08 -0.98 -11.98
C VAL A 473 1.69 -2.14 -12.91
N GLY A 474 1.79 -1.95 -14.23
CA GLY A 474 1.55 -3.00 -15.22
C GLY A 474 2.52 -4.18 -15.12
N VAL A 475 3.80 -3.94 -14.83
CA VAL A 475 4.80 -5.01 -14.65
C VAL A 475 4.46 -5.81 -13.40
N HIS A 476 4.10 -5.14 -12.30
CA HIS A 476 3.69 -5.81 -11.08
C HIS A 476 2.46 -6.71 -11.29
N TYR A 477 1.41 -6.20 -11.96
CA TYR A 477 0.22 -7.00 -12.27
C TYR A 477 0.53 -8.18 -13.19
N ALA A 478 1.36 -7.98 -14.23
CA ALA A 478 1.78 -9.06 -15.12
C ALA A 478 2.55 -10.15 -14.38
N SER A 479 3.48 -9.79 -13.49
CA SER A 479 4.22 -10.75 -12.66
C SER A 479 3.29 -11.53 -11.73
N VAL A 480 2.36 -10.85 -11.05
CA VAL A 480 1.39 -11.53 -10.17
C VAL A 480 0.46 -12.45 -10.97
N ALA A 481 -0.03 -12.01 -12.13
CA ALA A 481 -0.87 -12.83 -13.00
C ALA A 481 -0.15 -14.11 -13.47
N ALA A 482 1.13 -14.02 -13.82
CA ALA A 482 1.93 -15.18 -14.19
C ALA A 482 2.09 -16.18 -13.02
N LEU A 483 2.29 -15.68 -11.79
CA LEU A 483 2.43 -16.52 -10.59
C LEU A 483 1.12 -17.17 -10.15
N ILE A 484 -0.03 -16.57 -10.48
CA ILE A 484 -1.36 -17.11 -10.18
C ILE A 484 -1.67 -18.37 -11.03
N VAL A 485 -1.10 -18.50 -12.23
CA VAL A 485 -1.42 -19.62 -13.13
C VAL A 485 -1.13 -20.99 -12.49
N PRO A 486 0.06 -21.26 -11.91
CA PRO A 486 0.32 -22.47 -11.15
C PRO A 486 -0.63 -22.69 -9.97
N ALA A 487 -1.08 -21.62 -9.30
CA ALA A 487 -2.02 -21.72 -8.18
C ALA A 487 -3.39 -22.21 -8.63
N ILE A 488 -3.93 -21.66 -9.73
CA ILE A 488 -5.20 -22.12 -10.30
C ILE A 488 -5.09 -23.58 -10.72
N GLY A 489 -4.02 -23.97 -11.41
CA GLY A 489 -3.78 -25.37 -11.80
C GLY A 489 -3.64 -26.30 -10.59
N GLY A 490 -2.97 -25.85 -9.53
CA GLY A 490 -2.87 -26.55 -8.25
C GLY A 490 -4.22 -26.75 -7.57
N PHE A 491 -5.07 -25.72 -7.51
CA PHE A 491 -6.44 -25.83 -6.98
C PHE A 491 -7.29 -26.82 -7.76
N VAL A 492 -7.26 -26.78 -9.09
CA VAL A 492 -8.01 -27.72 -9.93
C VAL A 492 -7.53 -29.15 -9.68
N THR A 493 -6.20 -29.37 -9.73
CA THR A 493 -5.58 -30.67 -9.50
C THR A 493 -5.92 -31.23 -8.11
N MET A 494 -5.81 -30.39 -7.07
CA MET A 494 -6.19 -30.76 -5.71
C MET A 494 -7.67 -31.13 -5.62
N SER A 495 -8.55 -30.35 -6.23
CA SER A 495 -10.00 -30.57 -6.19
C SER A 495 -10.37 -31.90 -6.85
N GLU A 496 -9.78 -32.20 -8.01
CA GLU A 496 -9.95 -33.47 -8.71
C GLU A 496 -9.50 -34.65 -7.85
N MET A 497 -8.29 -34.58 -7.27
CA MET A 497 -7.78 -35.65 -6.40
C MET A 497 -8.63 -35.86 -5.14
N TYR A 498 -9.10 -34.77 -4.52
CA TYR A 498 -9.97 -34.81 -3.35
C TYR A 498 -11.31 -35.49 -3.68
N LEU A 499 -12.00 -35.02 -4.72
CA LEU A 499 -13.31 -35.54 -5.10
C LEU A 499 -13.23 -37.00 -5.55
N GLN A 500 -12.14 -37.40 -6.20
CA GLN A 500 -11.86 -38.79 -6.55
C GLN A 500 -11.70 -39.69 -5.31
N ASP A 501 -11.02 -39.21 -4.26
CA ASP A 501 -10.89 -39.95 -3.00
C ASP A 501 -12.21 -40.03 -2.22
N GLN A 502 -13.10 -39.04 -2.36
CA GLN A 502 -14.45 -39.09 -1.79
C GLN A 502 -15.43 -39.94 -2.60
N GLY A 503 -14.99 -40.53 -3.72
CA GLY A 503 -15.82 -41.38 -4.56
C GLY A 503 -16.92 -40.61 -5.30
N LEU A 504 -16.70 -39.33 -5.61
CA LEU A 504 -17.61 -38.56 -6.46
C LEU A 504 -17.66 -39.22 -7.86
N GLY A 505 -18.85 -39.65 -8.28
CA GLY A 505 -19.03 -40.37 -9.54
C GLY A 505 -20.49 -40.51 -9.96
N ALA A 506 -20.74 -41.30 -11.00
CA ALA A 506 -22.10 -41.64 -11.41
C ALA A 506 -22.78 -42.44 -10.29
N CYS A 507 -23.98 -42.03 -9.87
CA CYS A 507 -24.72 -42.76 -8.86
C CYS A 507 -25.24 -44.05 -9.50
N HIS A 508 -24.87 -45.20 -8.95
CA HIS A 508 -25.50 -46.46 -9.32
C HIS A 508 -26.90 -46.50 -8.68
N SER A 509 -27.92 -46.68 -9.52
CA SER A 509 -29.33 -46.77 -9.14
C SER A 509 -29.63 -47.96 -8.26
#